data_AF-A0A7G5EM15-F1
#
_entry.id   AF-A0A7G5EM15-F1
#
_cell.length_a   1.000
_cell.length_b   1.000
_cell.length_c   1.000
_cell.angle_alpha   90.00
_cell.angle_beta   90.00
_cell.angle_gamma   90.00
#
_symmetry.space_group_name_H-M   'P 1'
#
loop_
_entity.id
_entity.type
_entity.pdbx_description
1 polymer ?
#
loop_
_entity_poly.entity_id
_entity_poly.type
_entity_poly.pdbx_seq_one_letter_code
_entity_poly.pdbx_strand_id
1 'polypeptide(L)'
;MNNLDGIKAVLLIHWLMQEPLKDLVTNRNFRSCFRLLEGLLEYWLWAEPGKQHCYGNRALNSPGDFQVGSGDTGTAVNGLYQYYRGSCSRAGLLDAQWTLEPQVASAMTRAWSYDATHVLLPELKRVLEGKSRPYQPKQLLNGAVPLDAVLRKVFSSTALTSLLQAQLLGSSAQVALAKHCAEIARQKVNGTAHTVAELLRRLRSSSNAASVLLPSLIRIEHCEQFLVVLQNSFDLLRALDRHTVVDAANRLEPHRTAHKAKAERFIALFSAHCNERDGQLAKLAEHLSQGKPQAFLEEMVRHHQRLVKERGAEPLLTIDEGKTVSPLGEDRPLSEVQLRLESNTHWNNGYYLSAVAAIHHQLFGEAA
;
A
#
# COMPACT_ATOMS: atom_id res chain seq x y z
N MET A 1 2.21 -6.63 -0.21
CA MET A 1 3.53 -7.21 -0.54
C MET A 1 4.50 -6.06 -0.51
N ASN A 2 5.15 -5.83 0.64
CA ASN A 2 6.23 -4.84 0.74
C ASN A 2 7.55 -5.63 0.69
N ASN A 3 8.43 -5.19 -0.18
CA ASN A 3 9.74 -5.77 -0.43
C ASN A 3 10.78 -4.67 -0.20
N LEU A 4 11.82 -4.97 0.57
CA LEU A 4 12.94 -4.07 0.85
C LEU A 4 13.58 -3.56 -0.44
N ASP A 5 13.67 -4.39 -1.47
CA ASP A 5 14.19 -3.98 -2.77
C ASP A 5 13.30 -2.92 -3.44
N GLY A 6 11.98 -2.96 -3.24
CA GLY A 6 11.07 -1.90 -3.71
C GLY A 6 11.28 -0.57 -2.99
N ILE A 7 11.59 -0.60 -1.68
CA ILE A 7 11.97 0.61 -0.92
C ILE A 7 13.29 1.17 -1.45
N LYS A 8 14.32 0.31 -1.61
CA LYS A 8 15.62 0.71 -2.17
C LYS A 8 15.49 1.30 -3.57
N ALA A 9 14.65 0.72 -4.42
CA ALA A 9 14.40 1.19 -5.77
C ALA A 9 13.79 2.60 -5.78
N VAL A 10 12.75 2.87 -4.97
CA VAL A 10 12.16 4.21 -4.87
C VAL A 10 13.18 5.24 -4.38
N LEU A 11 13.98 4.91 -3.36
CA LEU A 11 15.02 5.79 -2.86
C LEU A 11 16.09 6.08 -3.93
N LEU A 12 16.50 5.06 -4.68
CA LEU A 12 17.45 5.22 -5.78
C LEU A 12 16.89 6.14 -6.87
N ILE A 13 15.63 5.96 -7.29
CA ILE A 13 15.00 6.81 -8.29
C ILE A 13 14.97 8.27 -7.83
N HIS A 14 14.49 8.52 -6.60
CA HIS A 14 14.44 9.88 -6.05
C HIS A 14 15.84 10.51 -5.97
N TRP A 15 16.85 9.75 -5.51
CA TRP A 15 18.23 10.22 -5.46
C TRP A 15 18.77 10.55 -6.85
N LEU A 16 18.59 9.67 -7.83
CA LEU A 16 19.02 9.88 -9.21
C LEU A 16 18.45 11.20 -9.76
N MET A 17 17.17 11.45 -9.50
CA MET A 17 16.45 12.64 -10.01
C MET A 17 16.77 13.93 -9.25
N GLN A 18 17.39 13.85 -8.07
CA GLN A 18 17.82 15.03 -7.29
C GLN A 18 19.29 15.36 -7.51
N GLU A 19 20.09 14.35 -7.81
CA GLU A 19 21.53 14.47 -7.94
C GLU A 19 21.95 14.32 -9.43
N PRO A 20 22.33 13.13 -9.95
CA PRO A 20 22.95 13.02 -11.26
C PRO A 20 22.03 13.31 -12.46
N LEU A 21 20.70 13.27 -12.29
CA LEU A 21 19.71 13.48 -13.35
C LEU A 21 18.82 14.70 -13.13
N LYS A 22 19.16 15.59 -12.18
CA LYS A 22 18.32 16.75 -11.81
C LYS A 22 17.92 17.62 -13.00
N ASP A 23 18.82 17.76 -13.97
CA ASP A 23 18.59 18.60 -15.16
C ASP A 23 17.55 18.00 -16.12
N LEU A 24 17.26 16.69 -16.04
CA LEU A 24 16.20 16.05 -16.83
C LEU A 24 14.79 16.35 -16.32
N VAL A 25 14.65 16.68 -15.03
CA VAL A 25 13.34 16.73 -14.33
C VAL A 25 12.85 18.14 -14.04
N THR A 26 13.68 19.17 -14.26
CA THR A 26 13.36 20.60 -14.09
C THR A 26 12.19 21.09 -14.96
N ASN A 27 11.93 20.44 -16.11
CA ASN A 27 10.85 20.80 -17.05
C ASN A 27 9.55 19.99 -16.88
N ARG A 28 9.10 19.74 -15.64
CA ARG A 28 7.86 18.95 -15.34
C ARG A 28 7.88 17.48 -15.82
N ASN A 29 9.04 16.96 -16.21
CA ASN A 29 9.21 15.57 -16.65
C ASN A 29 9.43 14.56 -15.51
N PHE A 30 9.24 14.97 -14.24
CA PHE A 30 9.46 14.11 -13.07
C PHE A 30 8.76 12.75 -13.22
N ARG A 31 7.44 12.73 -13.48
CA ARG A 31 6.69 11.45 -13.53
C ARG A 31 7.11 10.59 -14.72
N SER A 32 7.34 11.20 -15.87
CA SER A 32 7.83 10.51 -17.05
C SER A 32 9.19 9.87 -16.81
N CYS A 33 10.14 10.61 -16.21
CA CYS A 33 11.46 10.09 -15.86
C CYS A 33 11.38 8.99 -14.78
N PHE A 34 10.52 9.17 -13.78
CA PHE A 34 10.29 8.17 -12.73
C PHE A 34 9.83 6.84 -13.34
N ARG A 35 8.85 6.86 -14.26
CA ARG A 35 8.34 5.66 -14.95
C ARG A 35 9.42 4.93 -15.72
N LEU A 36 10.26 5.67 -16.44
CA LEU A 36 11.38 5.09 -17.18
C LEU A 36 12.32 4.36 -16.22
N LEU A 37 12.75 5.01 -15.13
CA LEU A 37 13.63 4.41 -14.13
C LEU A 37 12.97 3.24 -13.38
N GLU A 38 11.69 3.35 -13.09
CA GLU A 38 10.89 2.29 -12.46
C GLU A 38 10.87 1.03 -13.32
N GLY A 39 10.60 1.15 -14.62
CA GLY A 39 10.63 0.01 -15.53
C GLY A 39 12.02 -0.63 -15.67
N LEU A 40 13.10 0.16 -15.61
CA LEU A 40 14.48 -0.36 -15.58
C LEU A 40 14.70 -1.23 -14.34
N LEU A 41 14.34 -0.72 -13.16
CA LEU A 41 14.59 -1.37 -11.88
C LEU A 41 13.72 -2.60 -11.67
N GLU A 42 12.43 -2.54 -12.06
CA GLU A 42 11.54 -3.71 -12.03
C GLU A 42 12.06 -4.82 -12.96
N TYR A 43 12.53 -4.48 -14.17
CA TYR A 43 13.15 -5.46 -15.06
C TYR A 43 14.44 -6.03 -14.45
N TRP A 44 15.32 -5.18 -13.91
CA TRP A 44 16.58 -5.64 -13.30
C TRP A 44 16.34 -6.58 -12.11
N LEU A 45 15.43 -6.21 -11.20
CA LEU A 45 15.05 -7.06 -10.06
C LEU A 45 14.42 -8.39 -10.47
N TRP A 46 13.68 -8.40 -11.59
CA TRP A 46 13.11 -9.62 -12.15
C TRP A 46 14.17 -10.54 -12.76
N ALA A 47 15.14 -9.96 -13.47
CA ALA A 47 16.20 -10.71 -14.14
C ALA A 47 17.31 -11.20 -13.18
N GLU A 48 17.48 -10.53 -12.04
CA GLU A 48 18.58 -10.76 -11.11
C GLU A 48 18.34 -11.98 -10.20
N PRO A 49 19.22 -13.01 -10.21
CA PRO A 49 19.07 -14.17 -9.35
C PRO A 49 19.06 -13.82 -7.86
N GLY A 50 18.12 -14.43 -7.13
CA GLY A 50 17.99 -14.23 -5.68
C GLY A 50 17.37 -12.88 -5.27
N LYS A 51 16.99 -12.03 -6.23
CA LYS A 51 16.19 -10.84 -5.96
C LYS A 51 14.70 -11.14 -6.00
N GLN A 52 13.97 -10.43 -5.14
CA GLN A 52 12.52 -10.48 -5.16
C GLN A 52 12.02 -9.40 -6.12
N HIS A 53 11.26 -9.82 -7.13
CA HIS A 53 10.52 -8.89 -7.97
C HIS A 53 9.46 -8.15 -7.14
N CYS A 54 9.10 -6.95 -7.56
CA CYS A 54 8.04 -6.18 -6.92
C CYS A 54 6.71 -6.42 -7.65
N TYR A 55 6.25 -5.49 -8.49
CA TYR A 55 4.94 -5.57 -9.10
C TYR A 55 4.96 -6.01 -10.57
N GLY A 56 6.10 -5.88 -11.26
CA GLY A 56 6.19 -6.06 -12.72
C GLY A 56 6.00 -7.48 -13.24
N ASN A 57 5.91 -8.48 -12.36
CA ASN A 57 6.06 -9.89 -12.73
C ASN A 57 5.12 -10.38 -13.85
N ARG A 58 3.85 -9.93 -13.85
CA ARG A 58 2.90 -10.28 -14.93
C ARG A 58 3.25 -9.67 -16.28
N ALA A 59 3.75 -8.43 -16.29
CA ALA A 59 4.19 -7.76 -17.52
C ALA A 59 5.56 -8.27 -18.02
N LEU A 60 6.37 -8.79 -17.10
CA LEU A 60 7.74 -9.26 -17.38
C LEU A 60 7.81 -10.74 -17.78
N ASN A 61 6.74 -11.52 -17.60
CA ASN A 61 6.63 -12.93 -18.04
C ASN A 61 6.68 -13.14 -19.57
N SER A 62 6.85 -12.07 -20.37
CA SER A 62 7.25 -12.13 -21.78
C SER A 62 8.49 -11.25 -22.00
N PRO A 63 9.67 -11.68 -21.54
CA PRO A 63 10.84 -10.82 -21.34
C PRO A 63 11.61 -10.44 -22.61
N GLY A 64 11.22 -10.96 -23.77
CA GLY A 64 11.82 -10.62 -25.06
C GLY A 64 11.49 -9.19 -25.52
N ASP A 65 10.32 -8.67 -25.15
CA ASP A 65 9.73 -7.47 -25.76
C ASP A 65 9.38 -6.37 -24.74
N PHE A 66 9.77 -6.51 -23.46
CA PHE A 66 9.45 -5.48 -22.46
C PHE A 66 10.09 -4.14 -22.83
N GLN A 67 9.24 -3.15 -23.05
CA GLN A 67 9.57 -1.80 -23.47
C GLN A 67 8.95 -0.80 -22.50
N VAL A 68 9.65 0.31 -22.28
CA VAL A 68 9.21 1.35 -21.36
C VAL A 68 9.24 2.71 -22.07
N GLY A 69 8.08 3.34 -22.14
CA GLY A 69 7.85 4.69 -22.66
C GLY A 69 7.58 5.70 -21.54
N SER A 70 7.77 6.98 -21.86
CA SER A 70 7.52 8.10 -20.94
C SER A 70 6.04 8.27 -20.56
N GLY A 71 5.14 7.84 -21.46
CA GLY A 71 3.69 7.86 -21.27
C GLY A 71 3.10 6.62 -20.61
N ASP A 72 3.89 5.58 -20.32
CA ASP A 72 3.33 4.29 -19.92
C ASP A 72 2.61 4.35 -18.56
N THR A 73 1.40 3.80 -18.54
CA THR A 73 0.53 3.75 -17.35
C THR A 73 0.40 2.35 -16.76
N GLY A 74 1.13 1.36 -17.30
CA GLY A 74 1.09 -0.02 -16.84
C GLY A 74 1.60 -0.20 -15.40
N THR A 75 1.21 -1.31 -14.76
CA THR A 75 1.55 -1.60 -13.35
C THR A 75 3.06 -1.80 -13.14
N ALA A 76 3.80 -2.36 -14.11
CA ALA A 76 5.24 -2.54 -14.02
C ALA A 76 6.05 -1.23 -14.05
N VAL A 77 5.39 -0.10 -14.34
CA VAL A 77 5.99 1.23 -14.43
C VAL A 77 5.28 2.26 -13.55
N ASN A 78 4.33 1.82 -12.70
CA ASN A 78 3.68 2.66 -11.69
C ASN A 78 3.54 2.01 -10.29
N GLY A 79 3.84 0.72 -10.14
CA GLY A 79 3.76 -0.01 -8.88
C GLY A 79 4.73 0.51 -7.81
N LEU A 80 6.00 0.77 -8.14
CA LEU A 80 6.96 1.32 -7.19
C LEU A 80 6.49 2.68 -6.66
N TYR A 81 6.09 3.58 -7.55
CA TYR A 81 5.59 4.88 -7.14
C TYR A 81 4.32 4.78 -6.28
N GLN A 82 3.36 3.95 -6.68
CA GLN A 82 2.06 3.86 -6.02
C GLN A 82 2.15 3.23 -4.63
N TYR A 83 2.97 2.20 -4.47
CA TYR A 83 2.93 1.36 -3.27
C TYR A 83 4.08 1.58 -2.29
N TYR A 84 5.27 2.01 -2.77
CA TYR A 84 6.44 2.14 -1.91
C TYR A 84 6.74 3.58 -1.48
N ARG A 85 6.45 4.57 -2.33
CA ARG A 85 6.73 5.99 -2.02
C ARG A 85 6.12 6.46 -0.70
N GLY A 86 4.87 6.10 -0.44
CA GLY A 86 4.21 6.44 0.82
C GLY A 86 4.86 5.78 2.03
N SER A 87 5.39 4.57 1.87
CA SER A 87 6.12 3.86 2.93
C SER A 87 7.48 4.52 3.21
N CYS A 88 8.20 4.96 2.17
CA CYS A 88 9.44 5.73 2.31
C CYS A 88 9.20 7.04 3.09
N SER A 89 8.15 7.78 2.75
CA SER A 89 7.82 9.03 3.45
C SER A 89 7.42 8.81 4.90
N ARG A 90 6.54 7.84 5.19
CA ARG A 90 6.12 7.53 6.57
C ARG A 90 7.27 7.04 7.45
N ALA A 91 8.27 6.40 6.86
CA ALA A 91 9.48 5.95 7.55
C ALA A 91 10.54 7.06 7.69
N GLY A 92 10.28 8.29 7.27
CA GLY A 92 11.25 9.39 7.32
C GLY A 92 12.42 9.26 6.35
N LEU A 93 12.35 8.34 5.38
CA LEU A 93 13.39 8.15 4.36
C LEU A 93 13.26 9.19 3.23
N LEU A 94 12.06 9.75 3.08
CA LEU A 94 11.75 10.89 2.21
C LEU A 94 10.98 11.95 3.02
N ASP A 95 11.36 13.21 2.89
CA ASP A 95 10.66 14.33 3.53
C ASP A 95 9.38 14.74 2.77
N ALA A 96 8.72 15.82 3.22
CA ALA A 96 7.50 16.35 2.60
C ALA A 96 7.74 16.91 1.17
N GLN A 97 8.99 17.26 0.85
CA GLN A 97 9.45 17.71 -0.46
C GLN A 97 9.97 16.54 -1.31
N TRP A 98 9.89 15.31 -0.79
CA TRP A 98 10.37 14.07 -1.40
C TRP A 98 11.89 14.01 -1.55
N THR A 99 12.62 14.76 -0.73
CA THR A 99 14.07 14.73 -0.60
C THR A 99 14.49 13.56 0.27
N LEU A 100 15.60 12.91 -0.07
CA LEU A 100 16.14 11.82 0.73
C LEU A 100 16.67 12.32 2.08
N GLU A 101 16.52 11.46 3.09
CA GLU A 101 17.27 11.62 4.34
C GLU A 101 18.79 11.64 4.06
N PRO A 102 19.58 12.55 4.69
CA PRO A 102 20.99 12.76 4.35
C PRO A 102 21.88 11.51 4.40
N GLN A 103 21.69 10.61 5.36
CA GLN A 103 22.50 9.39 5.46
C GLN A 103 22.16 8.41 4.33
N VAL A 104 20.89 8.34 3.93
CA VAL A 104 20.46 7.56 2.75
C VAL A 104 21.09 8.12 1.48
N ALA A 105 21.02 9.45 1.26
CA ALA A 105 21.64 10.09 0.11
C ALA A 105 23.16 9.85 0.07
N SER A 106 23.84 9.97 1.21
CA SER A 106 25.26 9.68 1.36
C SER A 106 25.61 8.22 1.03
N ALA A 107 24.77 7.26 1.42
CA ALA A 107 24.93 5.86 1.08
C ALA A 107 24.76 5.61 -0.43
N MET A 108 23.80 6.28 -1.08
CA MET A 108 23.61 6.20 -2.53
C MET A 108 24.80 6.78 -3.29
N THR A 109 25.30 7.95 -2.90
CA THR A 109 26.47 8.59 -3.52
C THR A 109 27.72 7.71 -3.44
N ARG A 110 27.95 7.00 -2.33
CA ARG A 110 29.07 6.03 -2.22
C ARG A 110 28.88 4.79 -3.08
N ALA A 111 27.63 4.40 -3.34
CA ALA A 111 27.31 3.19 -4.09
C ALA A 111 27.36 3.43 -5.61
N TRP A 112 26.82 4.56 -6.06
CA TRP A 112 26.66 4.89 -7.48
C TRP A 112 27.97 5.36 -8.13
N SER A 113 28.10 5.16 -9.45
CA SER A 113 29.26 5.59 -10.23
C SER A 113 28.88 6.61 -11.31
N TYR A 114 29.85 7.42 -11.69
CA TYR A 114 29.71 8.36 -12.79
C TYR A 114 29.43 7.64 -14.13
N ASP A 115 30.11 6.51 -14.38
CA ASP A 115 29.93 5.71 -15.60
C ASP A 115 28.50 5.18 -15.76
N ALA A 116 27.86 4.75 -14.68
CA ALA A 116 26.46 4.32 -14.71
C ALA A 116 25.52 5.46 -15.10
N THR A 117 25.81 6.68 -14.64
CA THR A 117 25.07 7.89 -15.07
C THR A 117 25.27 8.16 -16.55
N HIS A 118 26.51 8.03 -17.05
CA HIS A 118 26.82 8.23 -18.47
C HIS A 118 26.12 7.25 -19.40
N VAL A 119 25.88 6.02 -18.95
CA VAL A 119 25.07 5.04 -19.67
C VAL A 119 23.59 5.45 -19.69
N LEU A 120 23.06 5.84 -18.52
CA LEU A 120 21.64 6.03 -18.32
C LEU A 120 21.09 7.33 -18.92
N LEU A 121 21.84 8.43 -18.77
CA LEU A 121 21.41 9.78 -19.12
C LEU A 121 21.03 9.94 -20.61
N PRO A 122 21.84 9.47 -21.59
CA PRO A 122 21.49 9.61 -23.01
C PRO A 122 20.19 8.90 -23.39
N GLU A 123 19.97 7.70 -22.86
CA GLU A 123 18.75 6.92 -23.16
C GLU A 123 17.50 7.56 -22.55
N LEU A 124 17.56 8.02 -21.30
CA LEU A 124 16.44 8.72 -20.68
C LEU A 124 16.12 10.01 -21.43
N LYS A 125 17.13 10.80 -21.77
CA LYS A 125 16.97 12.05 -22.53
C LYS A 125 16.32 11.78 -23.89
N ARG A 126 16.78 10.75 -24.62
CA ARG A 126 16.24 10.34 -25.93
C ARG A 126 14.75 10.02 -25.85
N VAL A 127 14.30 9.30 -24.82
CA VAL A 127 12.88 8.91 -24.66
C VAL A 127 12.03 10.08 -24.16
N LEU A 128 12.56 10.93 -23.28
CA LEU A 128 11.83 12.09 -22.73
C LEU A 128 11.62 13.21 -23.75
N GLU A 129 12.55 13.45 -24.68
CA GLU A 129 12.44 14.50 -25.69
C GLU A 129 11.46 14.16 -26.83
N GLY A 130 10.73 13.04 -26.74
CA GLY A 130 9.63 12.70 -27.66
C GLY A 130 10.07 12.37 -29.10
N LYS A 131 11.36 12.17 -29.35
CA LYS A 131 11.91 11.92 -30.69
C LYS A 131 12.08 10.45 -31.03
N SER A 132 11.67 9.49 -30.18
CA SER A 132 11.94 8.07 -30.44
C SER A 132 11.02 7.07 -29.72
N ARG A 133 11.07 5.83 -30.21
CA ARG A 133 10.47 4.61 -29.64
C ARG A 133 10.85 4.41 -28.16
N PRO A 134 10.00 3.72 -27.37
CA PRO A 134 10.32 3.30 -25.99
C PRO A 134 11.65 2.55 -25.95
N TYR A 135 12.34 2.57 -24.80
CA TYR A 135 13.59 1.83 -24.65
C TYR A 135 13.33 0.42 -24.09
N GLN A 136 14.26 -0.51 -24.35
CA GLN A 136 14.22 -1.86 -23.81
C GLN A 136 15.22 -1.99 -22.65
N PRO A 137 14.77 -2.15 -21.39
CA PRO A 137 15.66 -2.33 -20.24
C PRO A 137 16.69 -3.43 -20.43
N LYS A 138 16.31 -4.54 -21.05
CA LYS A 138 17.22 -5.65 -21.40
C LYS A 138 18.42 -5.19 -22.22
N GLN A 139 18.20 -4.41 -23.27
CA GLN A 139 19.26 -3.95 -24.16
C GLN A 139 20.19 -2.97 -23.43
N LEU A 140 19.60 -2.06 -22.64
CA LEU A 140 20.36 -1.10 -21.85
C LEU A 140 21.26 -1.80 -20.81
N LEU A 141 20.75 -2.81 -20.12
CA LEU A 141 21.50 -3.57 -19.11
C LEU A 141 22.57 -4.49 -19.73
N ASN A 142 22.23 -5.21 -20.81
CA ASN A 142 23.17 -6.10 -21.49
C ASN A 142 24.35 -5.36 -22.13
N GLY A 143 24.15 -4.09 -22.52
CA GLY A 143 25.19 -3.24 -23.10
C GLY A 143 26.05 -2.49 -22.07
N ALA A 144 25.73 -2.56 -20.76
CA ALA A 144 26.30 -1.66 -19.77
C ALA A 144 26.69 -2.35 -18.45
N VAL A 145 27.85 -3.01 -18.46
CA VAL A 145 28.50 -3.56 -17.25
C VAL A 145 28.55 -2.57 -16.08
N PRO A 146 28.85 -1.26 -16.28
CA PRO A 146 28.87 -0.31 -15.16
C PRO A 146 27.51 -0.13 -14.48
N LEU A 147 26.42 -0.18 -15.24
CA LEU A 147 25.06 0.02 -14.71
C LEU A 147 24.62 -1.18 -13.87
N ASP A 148 24.80 -2.41 -14.38
CA ASP A 148 24.49 -3.62 -13.62
C ASP A 148 25.31 -3.70 -12.32
N ALA A 149 26.61 -3.39 -12.39
CA ALA A 149 27.50 -3.42 -11.23
C ALA A 149 27.08 -2.43 -10.13
N VAL A 150 26.70 -1.19 -10.47
CA VAL A 150 26.23 -0.24 -9.44
C VAL A 150 24.87 -0.62 -8.87
N LEU A 151 23.98 -1.20 -9.67
CA LEU A 151 22.69 -1.70 -9.17
C LEU A 151 22.93 -2.83 -8.17
N ARG A 152 23.78 -3.81 -8.48
CA ARG A 152 24.19 -4.84 -7.50
C ARG A 152 24.70 -4.20 -6.21
N LYS A 153 25.63 -3.23 -6.31
CA LYS A 153 26.24 -2.53 -5.18
C LYS A 153 25.23 -1.75 -4.32
N VAL A 154 24.28 -1.05 -4.93
CA VAL A 154 23.19 -0.35 -4.20
C VAL A 154 22.31 -1.35 -3.47
N PHE A 155 21.83 -2.38 -4.16
CA PHE A 155 20.87 -3.31 -3.60
C PHE A 155 21.48 -4.28 -2.60
N SER A 156 22.80 -4.54 -2.65
CA SER A 156 23.56 -5.28 -1.65
C SER A 156 24.19 -4.41 -0.56
N SER A 157 23.95 -3.09 -0.55
CA SER A 157 24.57 -2.17 0.41
C SER A 157 24.15 -2.49 1.84
N THR A 158 25.11 -2.92 2.67
CA THR A 158 24.91 -3.16 4.10
C THR A 158 24.63 -1.86 4.83
N ALA A 159 25.34 -0.78 4.50
CA ALA A 159 25.10 0.55 5.08
C ALA A 159 23.66 1.02 4.84
N LEU A 160 23.15 0.91 3.61
CA LEU A 160 21.77 1.24 3.30
C LEU A 160 20.80 0.33 4.04
N THR A 161 21.10 -0.97 4.11
CA THR A 161 20.26 -1.93 4.84
C THR A 161 20.18 -1.61 6.34
N SER A 162 21.28 -1.22 6.98
CA SER A 162 21.28 -0.79 8.38
C SER A 162 20.48 0.49 8.63
N LEU A 163 20.53 1.45 7.70
CA LEU A 163 19.66 2.64 7.78
C LEU A 163 18.18 2.25 7.67
N LEU A 164 17.84 1.34 6.74
CA LEU A 164 16.48 0.84 6.58
C LEU A 164 16.01 0.03 7.80
N GLN A 165 16.88 -0.77 8.43
CA GLN A 165 16.59 -1.43 9.71
C GLN A 165 16.20 -0.40 10.77
N ALA A 166 17.02 0.64 10.95
CA ALA A 166 16.79 1.68 11.95
C ALA A 166 15.55 2.54 11.67
N GLN A 167 15.18 2.76 10.41
CA GLN A 167 14.02 3.63 10.07
C GLN A 167 12.70 2.86 9.98
N LEU A 168 12.73 1.59 9.52
CA LEU A 168 11.51 0.79 9.37
C LEU A 168 11.12 0.06 10.65
N LEU A 169 12.11 -0.48 11.37
CA LEU A 169 11.93 -1.28 12.60
C LEU A 169 12.89 -0.79 13.70
N GLY A 170 12.98 0.54 13.86
CA GLY A 170 14.01 1.21 14.67
C GLY A 170 13.96 0.98 16.18
N SER A 171 12.84 0.54 16.71
CA SER A 171 12.69 0.25 18.14
C SER A 171 12.69 -1.24 18.42
N SER A 172 13.19 -1.62 19.59
CA SER A 172 13.12 -3.01 20.09
C SER A 172 11.68 -3.55 20.09
N ALA A 173 10.69 -2.68 20.33
CA ALA A 173 9.28 -3.02 20.28
C ALA A 173 8.81 -3.40 18.86
N GLN A 174 9.20 -2.63 17.83
CA GLN A 174 8.85 -2.90 16.43
C GLN A 174 9.54 -4.16 15.91
N VAL A 175 10.83 -4.36 16.24
CA VAL A 175 11.54 -5.60 15.90
C VAL A 175 10.84 -6.81 16.53
N ALA A 176 10.54 -6.74 17.83
CA ALA A 176 9.86 -7.82 18.52
C ALA A 176 8.45 -8.10 17.94
N LEU A 177 7.70 -7.05 17.57
CA LEU A 177 6.41 -7.21 16.90
C LEU A 177 6.54 -7.89 15.55
N ALA A 178 7.53 -7.48 14.76
CA ALA A 178 7.76 -8.03 13.43
C ALA A 178 8.20 -9.50 13.50
N LYS A 179 8.99 -9.86 14.51
CA LYS A 179 9.32 -11.24 14.84
C LYS A 179 8.09 -12.10 15.16
N HIS A 180 7.16 -11.61 15.98
CA HIS A 180 5.89 -12.32 16.23
C HIS A 180 5.10 -12.54 14.95
N CYS A 181 5.02 -11.53 14.08
CA CYS A 181 4.34 -11.66 12.79
C CYS A 181 4.99 -12.74 11.91
N ALA A 182 6.34 -12.78 11.88
CA ALA A 182 7.10 -13.79 11.16
C ALA A 182 6.87 -15.21 11.71
N GLU A 183 6.91 -15.39 13.03
CA GLU A 183 6.66 -16.68 13.67
C GLU A 183 5.24 -17.20 13.41
N ILE A 184 4.23 -16.33 13.45
CA ILE A 184 2.85 -16.71 13.13
C ILE A 184 2.72 -17.07 11.64
N ALA A 185 3.39 -16.33 10.75
CA ALA A 185 3.35 -16.63 9.32
C ALA A 185 3.91 -18.03 9.00
N ARG A 186 4.94 -18.50 9.74
CA ARG A 186 5.49 -19.86 9.59
C ARG A 186 4.53 -20.98 10.01
N GLN A 187 3.56 -20.69 10.86
CA GLN A 187 2.60 -21.70 11.34
C GLN A 187 1.58 -22.11 10.27
N LYS A 188 1.62 -21.52 9.07
CA LYS A 188 0.68 -21.78 7.95
C LYS A 188 -0.79 -21.72 8.38
N VAL A 189 -1.11 -20.86 9.34
CA VAL A 189 -2.49 -20.77 9.82
C VAL A 189 -3.35 -20.06 8.77
N ASN A 190 -4.49 -20.67 8.46
CA ASN A 190 -5.40 -20.15 7.45
C ASN A 190 -6.24 -19.01 8.02
N GLY A 191 -6.14 -17.83 7.39
CA GLY A 191 -7.06 -16.72 7.59
C GLY A 191 -6.53 -15.60 8.49
N THR A 192 -6.73 -14.36 8.01
CA THR A 192 -6.31 -13.13 8.67
C THR A 192 -6.83 -13.00 10.10
N ALA A 193 -8.08 -13.39 10.34
CA ALA A 193 -8.69 -13.30 11.67
C ALA A 193 -7.92 -14.11 12.71
N HIS A 194 -7.47 -15.32 12.36
CA HIS A 194 -6.70 -16.15 13.27
C HIS A 194 -5.31 -15.56 13.51
N THR A 195 -4.63 -15.09 12.46
CA THR A 195 -3.32 -14.43 12.57
C THR A 195 -3.36 -13.26 13.55
N VAL A 196 -4.38 -12.41 13.45
CA VAL A 196 -4.57 -11.25 14.35
C VAL A 196 -4.86 -11.71 15.77
N ALA A 197 -5.78 -12.67 15.96
CA ALA A 197 -6.13 -13.18 17.28
C ALA A 197 -4.92 -13.79 18.00
N GLU A 198 -4.12 -14.58 17.29
CA GLU A 198 -2.88 -15.17 17.81
C GLU A 198 -1.85 -14.10 18.15
N LEU A 199 -1.67 -13.08 17.29
CA LEU A 199 -0.77 -11.96 17.56
C LEU A 199 -1.17 -11.22 18.85
N LEU A 200 -2.45 -10.86 18.98
CA LEU A 200 -2.97 -10.19 20.17
C LEU A 200 -2.82 -11.07 21.42
N ARG A 201 -3.08 -12.38 21.31
CA ARG A 201 -2.89 -13.34 22.41
C ARG A 201 -1.43 -13.36 22.86
N ARG A 202 -0.48 -13.48 21.92
CA ARG A 202 0.96 -13.46 22.23
C ARG A 202 1.35 -12.18 22.95
N LEU A 203 0.99 -11.02 22.41
CA LEU A 203 1.33 -9.72 22.99
C LEU A 203 0.73 -9.50 24.39
N ARG A 204 -0.47 -10.03 24.66
CA ARG A 204 -1.09 -10.00 26.00
C ARG A 204 -0.38 -10.92 27.00
N SER A 205 0.08 -12.08 26.53
CA SER A 205 0.72 -13.10 27.38
C SER A 205 2.23 -12.89 27.59
N SER A 206 2.88 -12.12 26.73
CA SER A 206 4.33 -11.96 26.73
C SER A 206 4.79 -10.69 27.46
N SER A 207 5.86 -10.79 28.24
CA SER A 207 6.58 -9.65 28.82
C SER A 207 7.75 -9.20 27.94
N ASN A 208 7.54 -9.10 26.62
CA ASN A 208 8.59 -8.62 25.70
C ASN A 208 8.37 -7.17 25.27
N ALA A 209 9.36 -6.63 24.57
CA ALA A 209 9.35 -5.24 24.10
C ALA A 209 8.14 -4.91 23.21
N ALA A 210 7.55 -5.87 22.48
CA ALA A 210 6.41 -5.60 21.60
C ALA A 210 5.12 -5.27 22.37
N SER A 211 5.01 -5.67 23.64
CA SER A 211 3.79 -5.47 24.43
C SER A 211 3.43 -3.99 24.61
N VAL A 212 4.40 -3.06 24.52
CA VAL A 212 4.12 -1.61 24.54
C VAL A 212 3.33 -1.14 23.31
N LEU A 213 3.32 -1.91 22.22
CA LEU A 213 2.57 -1.61 21.00
C LEU A 213 1.15 -2.19 21.03
N LEU A 214 0.81 -3.01 22.02
CA LEU A 214 -0.52 -3.64 22.15
C LEU A 214 -1.67 -2.60 22.13
N PRO A 215 -1.61 -1.46 22.85
CA PRO A 215 -2.67 -0.46 22.78
C PRO A 215 -2.89 0.07 21.35
N SER A 216 -1.82 0.29 20.59
CA SER A 216 -1.91 0.75 19.20
C SER A 216 -2.52 -0.31 18.30
N LEU A 217 -2.17 -1.59 18.48
CA LEU A 217 -2.77 -2.68 17.72
C LEU A 217 -4.26 -2.86 18.01
N ILE A 218 -4.68 -2.70 19.27
CA ILE A 218 -6.11 -2.71 19.64
C ILE A 218 -6.86 -1.56 18.94
N ARG A 219 -6.26 -0.36 18.87
CA ARG A 219 -6.85 0.76 18.13
C ARG A 219 -7.00 0.44 16.64
N ILE A 220 -5.99 -0.17 16.03
CA ILE A 220 -6.07 -0.60 14.61
C ILE A 220 -7.15 -1.67 14.43
N GLU A 221 -7.26 -2.64 15.35
CA GLU A 221 -8.31 -3.65 15.32
C GLU A 221 -9.70 -3.02 15.37
N HIS A 222 -9.92 -2.00 16.22
CA HIS A 222 -11.18 -1.27 16.26
C HIS A 222 -11.47 -0.53 14.94
N CYS A 223 -10.47 0.06 14.30
CA CYS A 223 -10.61 0.61 12.94
C CYS A 223 -11.04 -0.46 11.94
N GLU A 224 -10.30 -1.57 11.87
CA GLU A 224 -10.55 -2.66 10.93
C GLU A 224 -11.94 -3.27 11.09
N GLN A 225 -12.39 -3.47 12.33
CA GLN A 225 -13.73 -3.97 12.62
C GLN A 225 -14.83 -3.05 12.04
N PHE A 226 -14.66 -1.73 12.12
CA PHE A 226 -15.61 -0.78 11.55
C PHE A 226 -15.49 -0.68 10.03
N LEU A 227 -14.27 -0.71 9.48
CA LEU A 227 -14.05 -0.75 8.03
C LEU A 227 -14.70 -1.98 7.38
N VAL A 228 -14.70 -3.14 8.05
CA VAL A 228 -15.43 -4.33 7.59
C VAL A 228 -16.94 -4.07 7.52
N VAL A 229 -17.52 -3.35 8.48
CA VAL A 229 -18.95 -2.97 8.45
C VAL A 229 -19.22 -2.05 7.27
N LEU A 230 -18.39 -1.05 7.04
CA LEU A 230 -18.51 -0.15 5.89
C LEU A 230 -18.46 -0.92 4.57
N GLN A 231 -17.44 -1.76 4.37
CA GLN A 231 -17.27 -2.55 3.14
C GLN A 231 -18.47 -3.48 2.89
N ASN A 232 -18.84 -4.28 3.89
CA ASN A 232 -19.95 -5.23 3.74
C ASN A 232 -21.29 -4.51 3.51
N SER A 233 -21.50 -3.34 4.12
CA SER A 233 -22.70 -2.53 3.90
C SER A 233 -22.72 -1.88 2.51
N PHE A 234 -21.57 -1.45 2.01
CA PHE A 234 -21.43 -0.91 0.66
C PHE A 234 -21.70 -2.00 -0.39
N ASP A 235 -21.12 -3.19 -0.19
CA ASP A 235 -21.35 -4.35 -1.05
C ASP A 235 -22.84 -4.78 -1.00
N LEU A 236 -23.48 -4.70 0.16
CA LEU A 236 -24.92 -4.94 0.30
C LEU A 236 -25.77 -3.97 -0.52
N LEU A 237 -25.49 -2.67 -0.47
CA LEU A 237 -26.23 -1.68 -1.26
C LEU A 237 -26.06 -1.91 -2.77
N ARG A 238 -24.87 -2.34 -3.21
CA ARG A 238 -24.61 -2.68 -4.60
C ARG A 238 -25.31 -3.97 -5.04
N ALA A 239 -25.34 -4.99 -4.19
CA ALA A 239 -26.04 -6.25 -4.44
C ALA A 239 -27.57 -6.08 -4.45
N LEU A 240 -28.07 -5.05 -3.77
CA LEU A 240 -29.48 -4.69 -3.73
C LEU A 240 -29.83 -3.59 -4.75
N ASP A 241 -29.18 -3.55 -5.92
CA ASP A 241 -29.50 -2.56 -6.96
C ASP A 241 -31.01 -2.44 -7.20
N ARG A 242 -31.50 -1.20 -7.35
CA ARG A 242 -32.92 -0.82 -7.52
C ARG A 242 -33.85 -1.14 -6.34
N HIS A 243 -33.35 -1.62 -5.22
CA HIS A 243 -34.13 -1.79 -4.00
C HIS A 243 -34.09 -0.51 -3.15
N THR A 244 -35.00 -0.40 -2.19
CA THR A 244 -35.01 0.77 -1.31
C THR A 244 -33.87 0.71 -0.29
N VAL A 245 -33.42 1.87 0.19
CA VAL A 245 -32.45 1.91 1.30
C VAL A 245 -33.04 1.29 2.58
N VAL A 246 -34.36 1.32 2.73
CA VAL A 246 -35.09 0.64 3.82
C VAL A 246 -34.90 -0.88 3.74
N ASP A 247 -34.98 -1.47 2.54
CA ASP A 247 -34.74 -2.92 2.36
C ASP A 247 -33.33 -3.31 2.79
N ALA A 248 -32.32 -2.50 2.42
CA ALA A 248 -30.95 -2.70 2.84
C ALA A 248 -30.78 -2.53 4.36
N ALA A 249 -31.43 -1.53 4.97
CA ALA A 249 -31.41 -1.32 6.42
C ALA A 249 -32.01 -2.52 7.18
N ASN A 250 -33.13 -3.07 6.68
CA ASN A 250 -33.78 -4.25 7.25
C ASN A 250 -32.86 -5.49 7.22
N ARG A 251 -31.99 -5.62 6.20
CA ARG A 251 -30.99 -6.69 6.12
C ARG A 251 -29.84 -6.51 7.13
N LEU A 252 -29.57 -5.29 7.59
CA LEU A 252 -28.58 -5.02 8.64
C LEU A 252 -29.14 -5.19 10.05
N GLU A 253 -30.45 -5.16 10.22
CA GLU A 253 -31.12 -5.20 11.54
C GLU A 253 -30.74 -6.41 12.40
N PRO A 254 -30.62 -7.65 11.86
CA PRO A 254 -30.16 -8.80 12.65
C PRO A 254 -28.76 -8.62 13.27
N HIS A 255 -27.93 -7.76 12.67
CA HIS A 255 -26.56 -7.49 13.07
C HIS A 255 -26.41 -6.18 13.87
N ARG A 256 -27.52 -5.47 14.15
CA ARG A 256 -27.54 -4.13 14.75
C ARG A 256 -26.71 -4.03 16.01
N THR A 257 -26.86 -4.96 16.95
CA THR A 257 -26.13 -4.94 18.22
C THR A 257 -24.62 -5.05 18.01
N ALA A 258 -24.18 -5.94 17.11
CA ALA A 258 -22.76 -6.11 16.81
C ALA A 258 -22.18 -4.89 16.07
N HIS A 259 -22.91 -4.34 15.09
CA HIS A 259 -22.50 -3.14 14.36
C HIS A 259 -22.43 -1.91 15.26
N LYS A 260 -23.42 -1.73 16.16
CA LYS A 260 -23.41 -0.68 17.18
C LYS A 260 -22.15 -0.76 18.05
N ALA A 261 -21.83 -1.93 18.59
CA ALA A 261 -20.66 -2.09 19.45
C ALA A 261 -19.33 -1.81 18.70
N LYS A 262 -19.22 -2.21 17.42
CA LYS A 262 -18.06 -1.87 16.57
C LYS A 262 -17.97 -0.36 16.33
N ALA A 263 -19.08 0.29 16.05
CA ALA A 263 -19.14 1.73 15.83
C ALA A 263 -18.78 2.54 17.09
N GLU A 264 -19.28 2.15 18.27
CA GLU A 264 -18.92 2.78 19.55
C GLU A 264 -17.42 2.70 19.84
N ARG A 265 -16.81 1.52 19.62
CA ARG A 265 -15.36 1.35 19.75
C ARG A 265 -14.57 2.20 18.77
N PHE A 266 -15.07 2.38 17.55
CA PHE A 266 -14.45 3.22 16.53
C PHE A 266 -14.55 4.72 16.88
N ILE A 267 -15.71 5.18 17.33
CA ILE A 267 -15.92 6.57 17.78
C ILE A 267 -14.94 6.91 18.92
N ALA A 268 -14.73 5.98 19.85
CA ALA A 268 -13.80 6.16 20.96
C ALA A 268 -12.31 6.31 20.54
N LEU A 269 -11.97 6.08 19.27
CA LEU A 269 -10.60 6.29 18.76
C LEU A 269 -10.29 7.75 18.44
N PHE A 270 -11.32 8.56 18.23
CA PHE A 270 -11.21 9.95 17.82
C PHE A 270 -11.04 10.88 19.04
N SER A 271 -10.17 11.87 18.90
CA SER A 271 -10.02 12.96 19.87
C SER A 271 -10.80 14.19 19.41
N ALA A 272 -10.94 15.21 20.26
CA ALA A 272 -11.66 16.44 19.93
C ALA A 272 -11.09 17.22 18.72
N HIS A 273 -9.90 16.87 18.21
CA HIS A 273 -9.21 17.56 17.11
C HIS A 273 -9.13 16.70 15.84
N CYS A 274 -10.26 16.15 15.41
CA CYS A 274 -10.35 15.39 14.16
C CYS A 274 -10.27 16.30 12.94
N ASN A 275 -9.55 15.87 11.90
CA ASN A 275 -9.62 16.53 10.60
C ASN A 275 -11.01 16.27 9.95
N GLU A 276 -11.34 17.00 8.88
CA GLU A 276 -12.65 16.89 8.23
C GLU A 276 -13.00 15.45 7.80
N ARG A 277 -12.01 14.70 7.28
CA ARG A 277 -12.21 13.31 6.83
C ARG A 277 -12.51 12.37 7.99
N ASP A 278 -11.80 12.54 9.09
CA ASP A 278 -12.06 11.81 10.33
C ASP A 278 -13.48 12.12 10.83
N GLY A 279 -13.91 13.38 10.77
CA GLY A 279 -15.27 13.79 11.10
C GLY A 279 -16.34 13.13 10.22
N GLN A 280 -16.09 12.98 8.91
CA GLN A 280 -17.01 12.29 8.00
C GLN A 280 -17.15 10.78 8.34
N LEU A 281 -16.04 10.11 8.66
CA LEU A 281 -16.08 8.70 9.08
C LEU A 281 -16.70 8.52 10.47
N ALA A 282 -16.44 9.44 11.41
CA ALA A 282 -17.06 9.44 12.72
C ALA A 282 -18.58 9.56 12.62
N LYS A 283 -19.09 10.43 11.74
CA LYS A 283 -20.54 10.60 11.50
C LYS A 283 -21.22 9.30 11.03
N LEU A 284 -20.55 8.52 10.17
CA LEU A 284 -21.06 7.19 9.78
C LEU A 284 -21.20 6.27 10.99
N ALA A 285 -20.17 6.22 11.84
CA ALA A 285 -20.19 5.42 13.05
C ALA A 285 -21.27 5.89 14.03
N GLU A 286 -21.48 7.20 14.16
CA GLU A 286 -22.54 7.76 15.02
C GLU A 286 -23.94 7.30 14.64
N HIS A 287 -24.25 7.21 13.35
CA HIS A 287 -25.54 6.69 12.91
C HIS A 287 -25.75 5.23 13.35
N LEU A 288 -24.74 4.38 13.21
CA LEU A 288 -24.81 3.00 13.68
C LEU A 288 -24.84 2.89 15.21
N SER A 289 -24.07 3.71 15.94
CA SER A 289 -24.06 3.69 17.40
C SER A 289 -25.41 4.09 18.00
N GLN A 290 -26.12 5.01 17.32
CA GLN A 290 -27.50 5.41 17.64
C GLN A 290 -28.57 4.40 17.20
N GLY A 291 -28.18 3.29 16.56
CA GLY A 291 -29.12 2.27 16.08
C GLY A 291 -29.94 2.74 14.87
N LYS A 292 -29.38 3.59 14.00
CA LYS A 292 -30.04 4.14 12.80
C LYS A 292 -29.40 3.58 11.51
N PRO A 293 -29.66 2.30 11.15
CA PRO A 293 -29.02 1.67 9.98
C PRO A 293 -29.35 2.35 8.66
N GLN A 294 -30.58 2.85 8.47
CA GLN A 294 -30.94 3.60 7.26
C GLN A 294 -30.12 4.90 7.12
N ALA A 295 -30.07 5.72 8.18
CA ALA A 295 -29.30 6.98 8.17
C ALA A 295 -27.80 6.74 7.92
N PHE A 296 -27.27 5.63 8.45
CA PHE A 296 -25.92 5.17 8.18
C PHE A 296 -25.69 4.88 6.69
N LEU A 297 -26.58 4.11 6.06
CA LEU A 297 -26.47 3.76 4.63
C LEU A 297 -26.57 4.99 3.73
N GLU A 298 -27.50 5.91 4.04
CA GLU A 298 -27.64 7.17 3.31
C GLU A 298 -26.40 8.07 3.44
N GLU A 299 -25.84 8.19 4.65
CA GLU A 299 -24.60 8.95 4.86
C GLU A 299 -23.42 8.27 4.16
N MET A 300 -23.39 6.94 4.08
CA MET A 300 -22.32 6.19 3.41
C MET A 300 -22.31 6.47 1.91
N VAL A 301 -23.48 6.47 1.26
CA VAL A 301 -23.61 6.87 -0.15
C VAL A 301 -23.20 8.33 -0.34
N ARG A 302 -23.63 9.24 0.53
CA ARG A 302 -23.24 10.66 0.47
C ARG A 302 -21.73 10.86 0.64
N HIS A 303 -21.10 10.13 1.55
CA HIS A 303 -19.65 10.16 1.73
C HIS A 303 -18.91 9.64 0.49
N HIS A 304 -19.35 8.52 -0.09
CA HIS A 304 -18.80 7.99 -1.34
C HIS A 304 -18.91 8.99 -2.50
N GLN A 305 -20.09 9.59 -2.70
CA GLN A 305 -20.33 10.59 -3.75
C GLN A 305 -19.44 11.83 -3.60
N ARG A 306 -19.19 12.29 -2.36
CA ARG A 306 -18.22 13.38 -2.11
C ARG A 306 -16.81 12.95 -2.54
N LEU A 307 -16.35 11.77 -2.10
CA LEU A 307 -15.01 11.27 -2.39
C LEU A 307 -14.73 11.04 -3.88
N VAL A 308 -15.68 10.46 -4.63
CA VAL A 308 -15.52 10.24 -6.07
C VAL A 308 -15.57 11.56 -6.85
N LYS A 309 -16.40 12.52 -6.44
CA LYS A 309 -16.45 13.86 -7.02
C LYS A 309 -15.14 14.61 -6.82
N GLU A 310 -14.55 14.57 -5.61
CA GLU A 310 -13.21 15.13 -5.33
C GLU A 310 -12.13 14.54 -6.24
N ARG A 311 -12.32 13.29 -6.69
CA ARG A 311 -11.38 12.58 -7.57
C ARG A 311 -11.70 12.74 -9.06
N GLY A 312 -12.75 13.49 -9.42
CA GLY A 312 -13.18 13.66 -10.82
C GLY A 312 -13.70 12.36 -11.46
N ALA A 313 -14.29 11.47 -10.67
CA ALA A 313 -14.82 10.18 -11.11
C ALA A 313 -16.32 10.07 -10.84
N GLU A 314 -17.00 9.20 -11.59
CA GLU A 314 -18.41 8.89 -11.40
C GLU A 314 -18.63 7.98 -10.18
N PRO A 315 -19.70 8.19 -9.40
CA PRO A 315 -20.01 7.36 -8.26
C PRO A 315 -20.44 5.95 -8.68
N LEU A 316 -19.82 4.95 -8.06
CA LEU A 316 -20.23 3.54 -8.20
C LEU A 316 -21.60 3.21 -7.58
N LEU A 317 -22.14 4.12 -6.78
CA LEU A 317 -23.38 3.92 -6.03
C LEU A 317 -24.02 5.28 -5.77
N THR A 318 -25.30 5.42 -6.10
CA THR A 318 -26.13 6.60 -5.82
C THR A 318 -27.44 6.16 -5.16
N ILE A 319 -28.16 7.14 -4.60
CA ILE A 319 -29.57 6.95 -4.19
C ILE A 319 -30.41 7.85 -5.08
N ASP A 320 -31.40 7.26 -5.76
CA ASP A 320 -32.37 7.95 -6.61
C ASP A 320 -33.78 7.53 -6.19
N GLU A 321 -34.66 8.51 -5.94
CA GLU A 321 -36.02 8.28 -5.42
C GLU A 321 -36.09 7.28 -4.22
N GLY A 322 -35.08 7.31 -3.34
CA GLY A 322 -34.98 6.42 -2.18
C GLY A 322 -34.53 4.98 -2.49
N LYS A 323 -34.18 4.69 -3.75
CA LYS A 323 -33.64 3.42 -4.20
C LYS A 323 -32.14 3.51 -4.47
N THR A 324 -31.43 2.42 -4.24
CA THR A 324 -30.02 2.29 -4.62
C THR A 324 -29.89 2.14 -6.13
N VAL A 325 -28.89 2.79 -6.70
CA VAL A 325 -28.53 2.63 -8.11
C VAL A 325 -27.03 2.35 -8.19
N SER A 326 -26.66 1.19 -8.72
CA SER A 326 -25.28 0.74 -8.92
C SER A 326 -25.01 0.62 -10.43
N PRO A 327 -24.39 1.62 -11.08
CA PRO A 327 -24.20 1.63 -12.54
C PRO A 327 -23.42 0.42 -13.09
N LEU A 328 -22.53 -0.15 -12.26
CA LEU A 328 -21.73 -1.33 -12.61
C LEU A 328 -22.31 -2.64 -12.07
N GLY A 329 -23.49 -2.61 -11.45
CA GLY A 329 -24.11 -3.76 -10.80
C GLY A 329 -23.40 -4.19 -9.51
N GLU A 330 -23.66 -5.44 -9.10
CA GLU A 330 -23.05 -6.03 -7.90
C GLU A 330 -21.56 -6.35 -8.12
N ASP A 331 -20.74 -6.14 -7.09
CA ASP A 331 -19.34 -6.63 -7.07
C ASP A 331 -19.26 -8.06 -6.53
N ARG A 332 -20.15 -8.37 -5.59
CA ARG A 332 -20.29 -9.67 -4.93
C ARG A 332 -21.75 -10.09 -4.93
N PRO A 333 -22.05 -11.38 -5.14
CA PRO A 333 -23.41 -11.90 -5.02
C PRO A 333 -24.00 -11.61 -3.64
N LEU A 334 -25.30 -11.30 -3.58
CA LEU A 334 -26.01 -11.05 -2.32
C LEU A 334 -25.82 -12.15 -1.27
N SER A 335 -25.77 -13.42 -1.68
CA SER A 335 -25.54 -14.56 -0.78
C SER A 335 -24.16 -14.52 -0.12
N GLU A 336 -23.12 -14.11 -0.85
CA GLU A 336 -21.78 -13.92 -0.30
C GLU A 336 -21.73 -12.75 0.67
N VAL A 337 -22.41 -11.65 0.34
CA VAL A 337 -22.52 -10.49 1.24
C VAL A 337 -23.22 -10.88 2.55
N GLN A 338 -24.31 -11.65 2.48
CA GLN A 338 -25.01 -12.16 3.66
C GLN A 338 -24.11 -13.03 4.53
N LEU A 339 -23.39 -13.99 3.94
CA LEU A 339 -22.40 -14.81 4.65
C LEU A 339 -21.33 -13.95 5.34
N ARG A 340 -20.88 -12.86 4.70
CA ARG A 340 -19.90 -11.94 5.29
C ARG A 340 -20.48 -11.10 6.44
N LEU A 341 -21.74 -10.67 6.36
CA LEU A 341 -22.44 -9.96 7.43
C LEU A 341 -22.64 -10.86 8.66
N GLU A 342 -22.93 -12.14 8.42
CA GLU A 342 -23.03 -13.18 9.45
C GLU A 342 -21.65 -13.57 10.01
N SER A 343 -20.59 -13.46 9.20
CA SER A 343 -19.23 -13.78 9.64
C SER A 343 -18.74 -12.82 10.73
N ASN A 344 -18.09 -13.38 11.75
CA ASN A 344 -17.36 -12.60 12.76
C ASN A 344 -15.99 -12.12 12.23
N THR A 345 -15.90 -11.75 10.95
CA THR A 345 -14.65 -11.22 10.41
C THR A 345 -14.36 -9.86 11.02
N HIS A 346 -13.23 -9.75 11.74
CA HIS A 346 -12.83 -8.53 12.45
C HIS A 346 -11.71 -7.77 11.74
N TRP A 347 -11.11 -8.35 10.69
CA TRP A 347 -9.96 -7.78 9.99
C TRP A 347 -9.88 -8.31 8.55
N ASN A 348 -9.91 -7.42 7.56
CA ASN A 348 -9.77 -7.78 6.14
C ASN A 348 -8.36 -7.47 5.60
N ASN A 349 -7.66 -6.48 6.16
CA ASN A 349 -6.36 -6.05 5.66
C ASN A 349 -5.18 -6.86 6.25
N GLY A 350 -5.23 -8.18 6.14
CA GLY A 350 -4.21 -9.06 6.74
C GLY A 350 -2.82 -8.94 6.09
N TYR A 351 -2.77 -8.41 4.88
CA TYR A 351 -1.54 -8.26 4.11
C TYR A 351 -0.49 -7.40 4.83
N TYR A 352 -0.89 -6.50 5.74
CA TYR A 352 0.04 -5.71 6.55
C TYR A 352 0.89 -6.59 7.46
N LEU A 353 0.30 -7.60 8.10
CA LEU A 353 1.03 -8.53 8.97
C LEU A 353 2.02 -9.38 8.18
N SER A 354 1.58 -9.91 7.03
CA SER A 354 2.46 -10.64 6.12
C SER A 354 3.58 -9.76 5.56
N ALA A 355 3.30 -8.49 5.27
CA ALA A 355 4.31 -7.54 4.81
C ALA A 355 5.35 -7.23 5.90
N VAL A 356 4.91 -7.04 7.16
CA VAL A 356 5.82 -6.83 8.30
C VAL A 356 6.70 -8.06 8.52
N ALA A 357 6.13 -9.27 8.47
CA ALA A 357 6.87 -10.53 8.55
C ALA A 357 7.93 -10.65 7.44
N ALA A 358 7.56 -10.36 6.19
CA ALA A 358 8.48 -10.42 5.06
C ALA A 358 9.63 -9.41 5.19
N ILE A 359 9.33 -8.16 5.59
CA ILE A 359 10.34 -7.12 5.83
C ILE A 359 11.30 -7.55 6.97
N HIS A 360 10.79 -8.16 8.04
CA HIS A 360 11.64 -8.67 9.12
C HIS A 360 12.67 -9.69 8.60
N HIS A 361 12.24 -10.69 7.83
CA HIS A 361 13.16 -11.68 7.25
C HIS A 361 14.20 -11.04 6.34
N GLN A 362 13.80 -10.10 5.49
CA GLN A 362 14.70 -9.41 4.57
C GLN A 362 15.73 -8.52 5.29
N LEU A 363 15.35 -7.92 6.42
CA LEU A 363 16.24 -7.06 7.20
C LEU A 363 17.15 -7.85 8.14
N PHE A 364 16.67 -8.90 8.78
CA PHE A 364 17.40 -9.60 9.85
C PHE A 364 17.92 -11.00 9.48
N GLY A 365 17.67 -11.48 8.25
CA GLY A 365 18.29 -12.69 7.73
C GLY A 365 17.78 -14.00 8.34
N GLU A 366 16.65 -13.98 9.05
CA GLU A 366 16.00 -15.22 9.49
C GLU A 366 15.33 -15.88 8.28
N ALA A 367 15.77 -17.10 7.92
CA ALA A 367 15.21 -17.85 6.80
C ALA A 367 13.68 -17.95 6.93
N ALA A 368 12.97 -17.67 5.84
CA ALA A 368 11.51 -17.63 5.81
C ALA A 368 10.88 -18.96 6.23
#